data_AF-A0A357I558-F1
#
_entry.id   AF-A0A357I558-F1
#
_cell.length_a   1.000
_cell.length_b   1.000
_cell.length_c   1.000
_cell.angle_alpha   90.00
_cell.angle_beta   90.00
_cell.angle_gamma   90.00
#
_symmetry.space_group_name_H-M   'P 1'
#
loop_
_entity.id
_entity.type
_entity.pdbx_description
1 polymer ?
#
loop_
_entity_poly.entity_id
_entity_poly.type
_entity_poly.pdbx_seq_one_letter_code
_entity_poly.pdbx_strand_id
1 'polypeptide(L)' 'FFMEFDHDHETTIQRAFGRLKRQGWRKEGDPIVVITKMYAGEKLIDSTQIRAID' A
#
# COMPACT_ATOMS: atom_id res chain seq x y z
N PHE A 1 4.11 9.92 4.44
CA PHE A 1 5.36 9.55 5.12
C PHE A 1 6.35 9.05 4.08
N PHE A 2 7.62 9.42 4.18
CA PHE A 2 8.62 9.06 3.18
C PHE A 2 9.00 7.58 3.31
N MET A 3 8.98 6.79 2.23
CA MET A 3 9.45 5.40 2.19
C MET A 3 10.13 5.03 0.87
N GLU A 4 10.96 4.00 0.94
CA GLU A 4 11.48 3.33 -0.25
C GLU A 4 10.42 2.39 -0.84
N PHE A 5 10.32 2.42 -2.17
CA PHE A 5 9.43 1.56 -2.93
C PHE A 5 10.16 0.27 -3.30
N ASP A 6 9.43 -0.83 -3.23
CA ASP A 6 9.87 -2.11 -3.76
C ASP A 6 9.40 -2.25 -5.22
N HIS A 7 10.10 -3.06 -6.02
CA HIS A 7 9.65 -3.37 -7.38
C HIS A 7 8.37 -4.19 -7.36
N ASP A 8 8.14 -4.96 -6.30
CA ASP A 8 6.84 -5.58 -6.02
C ASP A 8 5.92 -4.59 -5.28
N HIS A 9 4.78 -4.28 -5.90
CA HIS A 9 3.82 -3.34 -5.36
C HIS A 9 3.15 -3.88 -4.08
N GLU A 10 2.90 -5.19 -3.98
CA GLU A 10 2.29 -5.77 -2.79
C GLU A 10 3.21 -5.61 -1.57
N THR A 11 4.51 -5.91 -1.75
CA THR A 11 5.52 -5.66 -0.73
C THR A 11 5.54 -4.20 -0.27
N THR A 12 5.43 -3.25 -1.21
CA THR A 12 5.33 -1.81 -0.88
C THR A 12 4.09 -1.50 -0.05
N ILE A 13 2.92 -2.03 -0.43
CA ILE A 13 1.65 -1.82 0.29
C ILE A 13 1.74 -2.35 1.72
N GLN A 14 2.27 -3.57 1.91
CA GLN A 14 2.42 -4.16 3.25
C GLN A 14 3.42 -3.39 4.13
N ARG A 15 4.53 -2.92 3.55
CA ARG A 15 5.48 -2.03 4.26
C ARG A 15 4.81 -0.72 4.68
N ALA A 16 3.91 -0.17 3.85
CA ALA A 16 3.14 1.03 4.17
C ALA A 16 2.21 0.80 5.35
N PHE A 17 1.46 -0.29 5.36
CA PHE A 17 0.58 -0.66 6.47
C PHE A 17 1.37 -0.82 7.78
N GLY A 18 2.49 -1.54 7.74
CA GLY A 18 3.36 -1.69 8.90
C GLY A 18 3.89 -0.35 9.44
N ARG A 19 4.20 0.61 8.58
CA ARG A 19 4.62 1.96 9.02
C ARG A 19 3.48 2.77 9.62
N LEU A 20 2.29 2.74 9.00
CA LEU A 20 1.12 3.43 9.53
C LEU A 20 0.76 2.92 10.93
N LYS A 21 0.81 1.59 11.14
CA LYS A 21 0.60 0.94 12.43
C LYS A 21 1.65 1.38 13.46
N ARG A 22 2.95 1.30 13.10
CA ARG A 22 4.06 1.71 14.00
C ARG A 22 4.03 3.20 14.39
N GLN A 23 3.51 4.07 13.54
CA GLN A 23 3.39 5.50 13.82
C GLN A 23 2.08 5.86 14.53
N GLY A 24 1.22 4.87 14.83
CA GLY A 24 -0.06 5.08 15.52
C GLY A 24 -1.10 5.82 14.67
N TRP A 25 -0.90 5.90 13.35
CA TRP A 25 -1.82 6.60 12.45
C TRP A 25 -3.03 5.76 12.05
N ARG A 26 -2.92 4.43 12.21
CA ARG A 26 -3.97 3.44 11.93
C ARG A 26 -3.87 2.27 12.90
N LYS A 27 -5.01 1.62 13.15
CA LYS A 27 -5.14 0.40 13.96
C LYS A 27 -5.50 -0.80 13.08
N GLU A 28 -5.35 -2.00 13.62
CA GLU A 28 -5.85 -3.23 12.97
C GLU A 28 -7.35 -3.09 12.67
N GLY A 29 -7.77 -3.58 11.52
CA GLY A 29 -9.15 -3.49 11.05
C GLY A 29 -9.56 -2.13 10.46
N ASP A 30 -8.73 -1.09 10.59
CA ASP A 30 -9.04 0.21 9.97
C ASP A 30 -9.07 0.09 8.44
N PRO A 31 -10.14 0.57 7.77
CA PRO A 31 -10.24 0.49 6.32
C PRO A 31 -9.30 1.49 5.66
N ILE A 32 -8.50 1.04 4.69
CA ILE A 32 -7.55 1.82 3.91
C ILE A 32 -7.87 1.69 2.43
N VAL A 33 -7.95 2.83 1.75
CA VAL A 33 -8.03 2.89 0.30
C VAL A 33 -6.60 2.86 -0.27
N VAL A 34 -6.33 1.87 -1.12
CA VAL A 34 -5.06 1.70 -1.82
C VAL A 34 -5.28 1.98 -3.30
N ILE A 35 -4.54 2.95 -3.83
CA ILE A 35 -4.56 3.30 -5.26
C ILE A 35 -3.19 2.93 -5.81
N THR A 36 -3.17 2.03 -6.79
CA THR A 36 -1.94 1.58 -7.45
C THR A 36 -1.98 2.01 -8.90
N LYS A 37 -1.00 2.82 -9.29
CA LYS A 37 -0.77 3.22 -10.69
C LYS A 37 0.66 2.88 -11.06
N MET A 38 0.85 1.81 -11.82
CA MET A 38 2.18 1.34 -12.21
C MET A 38 2.18 0.75 -13.62
N TYR A 39 3.34 0.74 -14.27
CA TYR A 39 3.54 0.02 -15.51
C TYR A 39 4.16 -1.35 -15.21
N ALA A 40 3.49 -2.42 -15.63
CA ALA A 40 4.02 -3.78 -15.64
C ALA A 40 4.45 -4.11 -17.07
N GLY A 41 5.70 -3.76 -17.40
CA GLY A 41 6.16 -3.72 -18.79
C GLY A 41 5.40 -2.61 -19.55
N GLU A 42 4.71 -2.98 -20.63
CA GLU A 42 3.91 -2.03 -21.43
C GLU A 42 2.48 -1.85 -20.90
N LYS A 43 2.05 -2.69 -19.96
CA LYS A 43 0.68 -2.64 -19.43
C LYS A 43 0.58 -1.67 -18.26
N LEU A 44 -0.26 -0.66 -18.41
CA LEU A 44 -0.66 0.18 -17.28
C LEU A 44 -1.60 -0.60 -16.37
N ILE A 45 -1.19 -0.79 -15.12
CA ILE A 45 -2.03 -1.25 -14.03
C ILE A 45 -2.53 -0.01 -13.30
N ASP A 46 -3.84 0.19 -13.33
CA ASP A 46 -4.55 1.18 -12.53
C ASP A 46 -5.59 0.43 -11.70
N SER A 47 -5.47 0.48 -10.37
CA SER A 47 -6.38 -0.21 -9.46
C SER A 47 -6.67 0.62 -8.22
N THR A 48 -7.91 0.51 -7.75
CA THR A 48 -8.35 1.06 -6.47
C THR A 48 -8.94 -0.08 -5.64
N GLN A 49 -8.44 -0.25 -4.43
CA GLN A 49 -8.83 -1.32 -3.52
C GLN A 49 -9.15 -0.75 -2.15
N ILE A 50 -10.10 -1.37 -1.45
CA ILE A 50 -10.32 -1.15 -0.01
C ILE A 50 -9.76 -2.37 0.71
N ARG A 51 -8.81 -2.15 1.61
CA ARG A 51 -8.17 -3.19 2.41
C ARG A 51 -8.22 -2.82 3.89
N ALA A 52 -7.99 -3.78 4.77
CA ALA A 52 -7.77 -3.53 6.19
C ALA A 52 -6.30 -3.80 6.53
N ILE A 53 -5.79 -3.15 7.57
CA ILE A 53 -4.51 -3.54 8.19
C ILE A 53 -4.76 -4.74 9.09
N ASP A 54 -3.94 -5.77 8.92
CA ASP A 54 -3.85 -6.92 9.83
C ASP A 54 -2.82 -6.68 10.96
#